data_AF-A0A2R6LMA4-F1
#
_entry.id   AF-A0A2R6LMA4-F1
#
_cell.length_a   1.000
_cell.length_b   1.000
_cell.length_c   1.000
_cell.angle_alpha   90.00
_cell.angle_beta   90.00
_cell.angle_gamma   90.00
#
_symmetry.space_group_name_H-M   'P 1'
#
loop_
_entity.id
_entity.type
_entity.pdbx_description
1 polymer ?
#
loop_
_entity_poly.entity_id
_entity_poly.type
_entity_poly.pdbx_seq_one_letter_code
_entity_poly.pdbx_strand_id
1 'polypeptide(L)'
;KDAYGRSISSEKRSQMHRLRKWQERIRTKDAGERNLQFALSEIDRMASALGVPRSVREVASVIYRRALDDDLIRGRSIEGVATAALYAACRQEGIPRSLDEVAEVARVEQKEIGRTYRYIAQELSLGLEPVDPVQYVPRFCSELGLSEEVEQKTREIIEVTAEKGMLSGKSPTGYAAAAIYAASLLCNEKKTQREVADVAQVTEVTIRNRYQEQIEALGIH
;
A
#
# COMPACT_ATOMS: atom_id res chain seq x y z
N LYS A 1 -22.74 25.82 38.26
CA LYS A 1 -24.09 26.43 38.09
C LYS A 1 -24.79 25.65 36.99
N ASP A 2 -26.12 25.51 37.02
CA ASP A 2 -26.85 24.84 35.93
C ASP A 2 -26.89 25.71 34.66
N ALA A 3 -27.52 25.21 33.59
CA ALA A 3 -27.65 25.93 32.31
C ALA A 3 -28.40 27.27 32.45
N TYR A 4 -29.07 27.51 33.58
CA TYR A 4 -29.83 28.72 33.89
C TYR A 4 -29.15 29.56 35.00
N GLY A 5 -27.88 29.29 35.30
CA GLY A 5 -27.07 30.07 36.25
C GLY A 5 -27.35 29.80 37.73
N ARG A 6 -28.21 28.85 38.08
CA ARG A 6 -28.57 28.51 39.47
C ARG A 6 -27.49 27.65 40.13
N SER A 7 -27.37 27.74 41.46
CA SER A 7 -26.43 26.92 42.22
C SER A 7 -26.89 25.45 42.20
N ILE A 8 -25.97 24.55 41.83
CA ILE A 8 -26.27 23.12 41.80
C ILE A 8 -26.15 22.58 43.23
N SER A 9 -27.20 21.91 43.72
CA SER A 9 -27.19 21.27 45.04
C SER A 9 -26.04 20.26 45.17
N SER A 10 -25.59 20.03 46.40
CA SER A 10 -24.49 19.09 46.68
C SER A 10 -24.80 17.68 46.17
N GLU A 11 -26.05 17.23 46.36
CA GLU A 11 -26.54 15.93 45.87
C GLU A 11 -26.48 15.82 44.34
N LYS A 12 -26.94 16.85 43.63
CA LYS A 12 -26.95 16.87 42.16
C LYS A 12 -25.53 16.95 41.60
N ARG A 13 -24.60 17.63 42.29
CA ARG A 13 -23.15 17.59 41.99
C ARG A 13 -22.56 16.19 42.16
N SER A 14 -22.87 15.51 43.26
CA SER A 14 -22.43 14.13 43.50
C SER A 14 -23.00 13.15 42.48
N GLN A 15 -24.28 13.30 42.11
CA GLN A 15 -24.92 12.52 41.05
C GLN A 15 -24.26 12.75 39.68
N MET A 16 -24.02 14.00 39.28
CA MET A 16 -23.33 14.30 38.03
C MET A 16 -21.88 13.80 38.03
N HIS A 17 -21.17 13.89 39.15
CA HIS A 17 -19.82 13.35 39.26
C HIS A 17 -19.79 11.83 39.12
N ARG A 18 -20.77 11.12 39.72
CA ARG A 18 -20.97 9.68 39.51
C ARG A 18 -21.29 9.36 38.05
N LEU A 19 -22.21 10.09 37.42
CA LEU A 19 -22.56 9.93 36.01
C LEU A 19 -21.34 10.17 35.10
N ARG A 20 -20.52 11.18 35.38
CA ARG A 20 -19.30 11.47 34.63
C ARG A 20 -18.26 10.37 34.78
N LYS A 21 -18.07 9.85 36.00
CA LYS A 21 -17.21 8.67 36.23
C LYS A 21 -17.72 7.42 35.51
N TRP A 22 -19.03 7.19 35.48
CA TRP A 22 -19.62 6.07 34.74
C TRP A 22 -19.47 6.25 33.23
N GLN A 23 -19.72 7.45 32.72
CA GLN A 23 -19.52 7.78 31.31
C GLN A 23 -18.07 7.63 30.89
N GLU A 24 -17.12 8.08 31.71
CA GLU A 24 -15.68 7.91 31.48
C GLU A 24 -15.31 6.43 31.49
N ARG A 25 -15.82 5.64 32.45
CA ARG A 25 -15.62 4.19 32.51
C ARG A 25 -16.19 3.44 31.31
N ILE A 26 -17.37 3.83 30.82
CA ILE A 26 -18.00 3.26 29.62
C ILE A 26 -17.18 3.64 28.37
N ARG A 27 -16.76 4.90 28.23
CA ARG A 27 -15.87 5.34 27.15
C ARG A 27 -14.52 4.64 27.15
N THR A 28 -13.97 4.33 28.33
CA THR A 28 -12.67 3.64 28.45
C THR A 28 -12.76 2.13 28.23
N LYS A 29 -13.98 1.54 28.20
CA LYS A 29 -14.16 0.09 28.23
C LYS A 29 -13.94 -0.62 26.90
N ASP A 30 -13.90 0.08 25.78
CA ASP A 30 -13.63 -0.55 24.49
C ASP A 30 -12.34 -0.02 23.85
N ALA A 31 -11.21 -0.46 24.40
CA ALA A 31 -9.91 -0.20 23.79
C ALA A 31 -9.82 -0.80 22.39
N GLY A 32 -10.53 -1.91 22.12
CA GLY A 32 -10.63 -2.53 20.81
C GLY A 32 -11.34 -1.63 19.81
N GLU A 33 -12.53 -1.11 20.15
CA GLU A 33 -13.30 -0.21 19.29
C GLU A 33 -12.53 1.08 18.98
N ARG A 34 -11.84 1.67 19.96
CA ARG A 34 -11.00 2.86 19.73
C ARG A 34 -9.82 2.57 18.80
N ASN A 35 -9.15 1.43 18.98
CA ASN A 35 -8.06 1.02 18.10
C ASN A 35 -8.55 0.74 16.68
N LEU A 36 -9.71 0.11 16.54
CA LEU A 36 -10.36 -0.11 15.26
C LEU A 36 -10.70 1.21 14.57
N GLN A 37 -11.32 2.15 15.29
CA GLN A 37 -11.64 3.48 14.75
C GLN A 37 -10.37 4.21 14.28
N PHE A 38 -9.30 4.16 15.08
CA PHE A 38 -8.01 4.74 14.71
C PHE A 38 -7.44 4.08 13.44
N ALA A 39 -7.40 2.74 13.39
CA ALA A 39 -6.89 2.01 12.24
C ALA A 39 -7.68 2.27 10.94
N LEU A 40 -9.01 2.29 11.01
CA LEU A 40 -9.85 2.59 9.85
C LEU A 40 -9.63 4.03 9.35
N SER A 41 -9.39 4.97 10.27
CA SER A 41 -9.04 6.34 9.91
C SER A 41 -7.66 6.43 9.24
N GLU A 42 -6.69 5.67 9.71
CA GLU A 42 -5.36 5.58 9.10
C GLU A 42 -5.40 4.92 7.70
N ILE A 43 -6.20 3.86 7.52
CA ILE A 43 -6.45 3.24 6.21
C ILE A 43 -7.02 4.28 5.24
N ASP A 44 -8.04 5.04 5.66
CA ASP A 44 -8.66 6.04 4.79
C ASP A 44 -7.71 7.18 4.43
N ARG A 45 -6.90 7.64 5.39
CA ARG A 45 -5.84 8.64 5.17
C ARG A 45 -4.82 8.15 4.14
N MET A 46 -4.24 6.97 4.35
CA MET A 46 -3.23 6.40 3.46
C MET A 46 -3.80 6.08 2.07
N ALA A 47 -5.00 5.53 2.01
CA ALA A 47 -5.65 5.22 0.74
C ALA A 47 -5.97 6.49 -0.07
N SER A 48 -6.35 7.57 0.60
CA SER A 48 -6.54 8.87 -0.05
C SER A 48 -5.22 9.44 -0.56
N ALA A 49 -4.13 9.32 0.22
CA ALA A 49 -2.80 9.77 -0.19
C ALA A 49 -2.25 8.98 -1.40
N LEU A 50 -2.50 7.66 -1.46
CA LEU A 50 -2.08 6.80 -2.58
C LEU A 50 -2.99 6.88 -3.81
N GLY A 51 -4.09 7.63 -3.72
CA GLY A 51 -5.09 7.74 -4.79
C GLY A 51 -5.78 6.41 -5.15
N VAL A 52 -5.86 5.46 -4.21
CA VAL A 52 -6.50 4.15 -4.48
C VAL A 52 -8.02 4.23 -4.37
N PRO A 53 -8.77 3.44 -5.16
CA PRO A 53 -10.21 3.48 -5.19
C PRO A 53 -10.83 3.02 -3.87
N ARG A 54 -12.12 3.34 -3.69
CA ARG A 54 -12.87 2.98 -2.48
C ARG A 54 -12.92 1.47 -2.25
N SER A 55 -12.94 0.65 -3.30
CA SER A 55 -12.95 -0.82 -3.19
C SER A 55 -11.75 -1.33 -2.37
N VAL A 56 -10.55 -0.80 -2.65
CA VAL A 56 -9.33 -1.13 -1.90
C VAL A 56 -9.46 -0.79 -0.41
N ARG A 57 -10.11 0.33 -0.06
CA ARG A 57 -10.35 0.73 1.34
C ARG A 57 -11.26 -0.24 2.06
N GLU A 58 -12.31 -0.70 1.37
CA GLU A 58 -13.28 -1.65 1.89
C GLU A 58 -12.64 -3.02 2.14
N VAL A 59 -11.86 -3.51 1.18
CA VAL A 59 -11.06 -4.74 1.32
C VAL A 59 -10.05 -4.63 2.45
N ALA A 60 -9.29 -3.53 2.53
CA ALA A 60 -8.33 -3.29 3.61
C ALA A 60 -9.01 -3.31 4.99
N SER A 61 -10.20 -2.70 5.09
CA SER A 61 -11.00 -2.70 6.33
C SER A 61 -11.46 -4.10 6.74
N VAL A 62 -11.81 -4.95 5.76
CA VAL A 62 -12.16 -6.37 6.01
C VAL A 62 -10.94 -7.15 6.49
N ILE A 63 -9.79 -6.98 5.83
CA ILE A 63 -8.53 -7.64 6.22
C ILE A 63 -8.14 -7.22 7.65
N TYR A 64 -8.22 -5.93 7.97
CA TYR A 64 -7.91 -5.42 9.30
C TYR A 64 -8.83 -5.99 10.37
N ARG A 65 -10.15 -6.03 10.12
CA ARG A 65 -11.12 -6.62 11.06
C ARG A 65 -10.85 -8.09 11.31
N ARG A 66 -10.57 -8.87 10.26
CA ARG A 66 -10.16 -10.28 10.39
C ARG A 66 -8.90 -10.42 11.25
N ALA A 67 -7.89 -9.57 11.02
CA ALA A 67 -6.67 -9.57 11.84
C ALA A 67 -6.93 -9.21 13.31
N LEU A 68 -7.91 -8.35 13.59
CA LEU A 68 -8.35 -8.03 14.96
C LEU A 68 -9.07 -9.22 15.61
N ASP A 69 -10.01 -9.83 14.88
CA ASP A 69 -10.81 -10.97 15.37
C ASP A 69 -9.94 -12.19 15.69
N ASP A 70 -8.90 -12.43 14.89
CA ASP A 70 -7.93 -13.52 15.08
C ASP A 70 -6.77 -13.14 16.03
N ASP A 71 -6.87 -12.00 16.73
CA ASP A 71 -5.88 -11.50 17.72
C ASP A 71 -4.45 -11.26 17.17
N LEU A 72 -4.31 -11.08 15.85
CA LEU A 72 -3.03 -10.94 15.15
C LEU A 72 -2.33 -9.58 15.40
N ILE A 73 -3.04 -8.64 16.05
CA ILE A 73 -2.56 -7.27 16.33
C ILE A 73 -1.62 -7.23 17.53
N ARG A 74 -1.73 -8.17 18.47
CA ARG A 74 -0.92 -8.12 19.71
C ARG A 74 0.57 -8.17 19.40
N GLY A 75 1.32 -7.27 20.04
CA GLY A 75 2.76 -7.12 19.84
C GLY A 75 3.16 -6.37 18.56
N ARG A 76 2.21 -5.80 17.83
CA ARG A 76 2.44 -4.98 16.63
C ARG A 76 1.83 -3.60 16.79
N SER A 77 2.33 -2.63 16.03
CA SER A 77 1.72 -1.30 15.99
C SER A 77 0.38 -1.38 15.26
N ILE A 78 -0.62 -0.63 15.75
CA ILE A 78 -1.94 -0.56 15.09
C ILE A 78 -1.80 -0.03 13.67
N GLU A 79 -0.94 0.99 13.50
CA GLU A 79 -0.62 1.57 12.21
C GLU A 79 0.07 0.55 11.29
N GLY A 80 1.05 -0.21 11.78
CA GLY A 80 1.72 -1.23 10.98
C GLY A 80 0.78 -2.33 10.46
N VAL A 81 -0.19 -2.74 11.27
CA VAL A 81 -1.24 -3.68 10.84
C VAL A 81 -2.19 -3.04 9.83
N ALA A 82 -2.61 -1.79 10.05
CA ALA A 82 -3.44 -1.03 9.11
C ALA A 82 -2.75 -0.85 7.74
N THR A 83 -1.47 -0.47 7.75
CA THR A 83 -0.64 -0.31 6.54
C THR A 83 -0.44 -1.64 5.81
N ALA A 84 -0.18 -2.72 6.54
CA ALA A 84 -0.07 -4.06 5.96
C ALA A 84 -1.38 -4.55 5.35
N ALA A 85 -2.52 -4.27 5.98
CA ALA A 85 -3.84 -4.59 5.46
C ALA A 85 -4.15 -3.81 4.18
N LEU A 86 -3.80 -2.52 4.12
CA LEU A 86 -3.92 -1.71 2.92
C LEU A 86 -3.04 -2.22 1.78
N TYR A 87 -1.78 -2.55 2.07
CA TYR A 87 -0.85 -3.13 1.08
C TYR A 87 -1.37 -4.48 0.54
N ALA A 88 -1.92 -5.33 1.41
CA ALA A 88 -2.55 -6.59 1.00
C ALA A 88 -3.77 -6.35 0.10
N ALA A 89 -4.62 -5.38 0.44
CA ALA A 89 -5.79 -5.04 -0.37
C ALA A 89 -5.41 -4.52 -1.76
N CYS A 90 -4.39 -3.66 -1.85
CA CYS A 90 -3.86 -3.19 -3.14
C CYS A 90 -3.45 -4.35 -4.05
N ARG A 91 -2.82 -5.39 -3.49
CA ARG A 91 -2.42 -6.59 -4.24
C ARG A 91 -3.61 -7.45 -4.66
N GLN A 92 -4.58 -7.65 -3.77
CA GLN A 92 -5.79 -8.44 -4.08
C GLN A 92 -6.66 -7.79 -5.16
N GLU A 93 -6.71 -6.45 -5.18
CA GLU A 93 -7.48 -5.69 -6.17
C GLU A 93 -6.73 -5.47 -7.49
N GLY A 94 -5.52 -6.01 -7.64
CA GLY A 94 -4.71 -5.86 -8.87
C GLY A 94 -4.20 -4.45 -9.11
N ILE A 95 -4.11 -3.62 -8.06
CA ILE A 95 -3.55 -2.26 -8.09
C ILE A 95 -2.33 -2.23 -7.17
N PRO A 96 -1.26 -2.96 -7.49
CA PRO A 96 -0.13 -3.07 -6.60
C PRO A 96 0.54 -1.71 -6.39
N ARG A 97 1.02 -1.52 -5.17
CA ARG A 97 1.93 -0.45 -4.77
C ARG A 97 3.20 -1.11 -4.27
N SER A 98 4.35 -0.49 -4.48
CA SER A 98 5.59 -0.95 -3.88
C SER A 98 5.56 -0.73 -2.36
N LEU A 99 6.41 -1.44 -1.62
CA LEU A 99 6.54 -1.20 -0.18
C LEU A 99 7.09 0.20 0.11
N ASP A 100 7.91 0.77 -0.78
CA ASP A 100 8.43 2.13 -0.67
C ASP A 100 7.30 3.15 -0.78
N GLU A 101 6.43 3.02 -1.79
CA GLU A 101 5.28 3.92 -1.99
C GLU A 101 4.33 3.91 -0.79
N VAL A 102 4.07 2.74 -0.23
CA VAL A 102 3.22 2.62 0.97
C VAL A 102 3.93 3.18 2.20
N ALA A 103 5.25 3.02 2.31
CA ALA A 103 6.04 3.57 3.41
C ALA A 103 6.06 5.11 3.40
N GLU A 104 6.06 5.76 2.23
CA GLU A 104 6.04 7.23 2.11
C GLU A 104 4.81 7.88 2.76
N VAL A 105 3.65 7.21 2.70
CA VAL A 105 2.40 7.70 3.28
C VAL A 105 2.12 7.17 4.68
N ALA A 106 2.82 6.11 5.09
CA ALA A 106 2.72 5.51 6.41
C ALA A 106 3.68 6.20 7.39
N ARG A 107 3.41 6.10 8.69
CA ARG A 107 4.36 6.51 9.74
C ARG A 107 5.13 5.30 10.29
N VAL A 108 5.33 4.30 9.43
CA VAL A 108 5.90 3.00 9.78
C VAL A 108 6.97 2.65 8.77
N GLU A 109 8.11 2.17 9.25
CA GLU A 109 9.24 1.79 8.43
C GLU A 109 8.89 0.68 7.44
N GLN A 110 9.41 0.76 6.22
CA GLN A 110 9.20 -0.23 5.14
C GLN A 110 9.46 -1.68 5.62
N LYS A 111 10.50 -1.87 6.43
CA LYS A 111 10.87 -3.18 6.99
C LYS A 111 9.80 -3.73 7.94
N GLU A 112 9.16 -2.88 8.73
CA GLU A 112 8.05 -3.28 9.61
C GLU A 112 6.81 -3.63 8.79
N ILE A 113 6.48 -2.84 7.76
CA ILE A 113 5.37 -3.11 6.84
C ILE A 113 5.54 -4.49 6.20
N GLY A 114 6.70 -4.77 5.60
CA GLY A 114 6.96 -6.05 4.93
C GLY A 114 6.99 -7.27 5.87
N ARG A 115 7.37 -7.08 7.15
CA ARG A 115 7.29 -8.14 8.18
C ARG A 115 5.85 -8.40 8.60
N THR A 116 5.10 -7.34 8.88
CA THR A 116 3.71 -7.41 9.32
C THR A 116 2.80 -7.95 8.23
N TYR A 117 3.00 -7.52 6.98
CA TYR A 117 2.31 -8.05 5.82
C TYR A 117 2.49 -9.57 5.68
N ARG A 118 3.74 -10.06 5.68
CA ARG A 118 3.98 -11.51 5.53
C ARG A 118 3.32 -12.32 6.63
N TYR A 119 3.36 -11.81 7.86
CA TYR A 119 2.71 -12.44 8.99
C TYR A 119 1.19 -12.50 8.79
N ILE A 120 0.53 -11.36 8.58
CA ILE A 120 -0.93 -11.29 8.42
C ILE A 120 -1.38 -12.11 7.20
N ALA A 121 -0.67 -12.02 6.08
CA ALA A 121 -1.02 -12.74 4.86
C ALA A 121 -0.90 -14.26 5.03
N GLN A 122 0.05 -14.73 5.83
CA GLN A 122 0.19 -16.14 6.17
C GLN A 122 -0.93 -16.60 7.10
N GLU A 123 -1.16 -15.91 8.22
CA GLU A 123 -2.17 -16.28 9.22
C GLU A 123 -3.59 -16.22 8.64
N LEU A 124 -3.91 -15.18 7.85
CA LEU A 124 -5.21 -15.02 7.21
C LEU A 124 -5.35 -15.77 5.87
N SER A 125 -4.31 -16.51 5.45
CA SER A 125 -4.27 -17.28 4.20
C SER A 125 -4.64 -16.45 2.96
N LEU A 126 -4.07 -15.25 2.83
CA LEU A 126 -4.42 -14.28 1.77
C LEU A 126 -3.83 -14.60 0.39
N GLY A 127 -2.99 -15.63 0.27
CA GLY A 127 -2.30 -15.99 -0.97
C GLY A 127 -1.13 -15.04 -1.28
N LEU A 128 0.11 -15.46 -0.97
CA LEU A 128 1.32 -14.67 -1.23
C LEU A 128 1.84 -14.87 -2.66
N GLU A 129 0.99 -14.60 -3.66
CA GLU A 129 1.39 -14.75 -5.08
C GLU A 129 2.36 -13.64 -5.50
N PRO A 130 3.43 -13.92 -6.25
CA PRO A 130 4.30 -12.89 -6.79
C PRO A 130 3.52 -11.82 -7.55
N VAL A 131 3.92 -10.55 -7.41
CA VAL A 131 3.30 -9.46 -8.17
C VAL A 131 3.78 -9.52 -9.61
N ASP A 132 2.84 -9.49 -10.54
CA ASP A 132 3.13 -9.40 -11.97
C ASP A 132 3.62 -7.96 -12.31
N PRO A 133 4.83 -7.79 -12.90
CA PRO A 133 5.32 -6.48 -13.31
C PRO A 133 4.37 -5.72 -14.25
N VAL A 134 3.57 -6.43 -15.05
CA VAL A 134 2.59 -5.84 -15.98
C VAL A 134 1.58 -4.94 -15.25
N GLN A 135 1.26 -5.25 -13.99
CA GLN A 135 0.30 -4.47 -13.21
C GLN A 135 0.79 -3.04 -12.90
N TYR A 136 2.09 -2.75 -12.97
CA TYR A 136 2.63 -1.41 -12.75
C TYR A 136 2.61 -0.55 -14.02
N VAL A 137 2.57 -1.17 -15.20
CA VAL A 137 2.76 -0.52 -16.50
C VAL A 137 1.78 0.63 -16.73
N PRO A 138 0.45 0.47 -16.56
CA PRO A 138 -0.50 1.54 -16.89
C PRO A 138 -0.23 2.82 -16.12
N ARG A 139 0.06 2.68 -14.83
CA ARG A 139 0.30 3.82 -13.94
C ARG A 139 1.62 4.51 -14.27
N PHE A 140 2.70 3.74 -14.43
CA PHE A 140 4.01 4.31 -14.74
C PHE A 140 4.01 4.99 -16.12
N CYS A 141 3.39 4.39 -17.13
CA CYS A 141 3.22 5.03 -18.44
C CYS A 141 2.40 6.33 -18.34
N SER A 142 1.31 6.33 -17.56
CA SER A 142 0.49 7.51 -17.33
C SER A 142 1.26 8.64 -16.62
N GLU A 143 2.01 8.33 -15.55
CA GLU A 143 2.82 9.31 -14.82
C GLU A 143 3.97 9.87 -15.66
N LEU A 144 4.54 9.06 -16.57
CA LEU A 144 5.56 9.50 -17.52
C LEU A 144 4.98 10.21 -18.75
N GLY A 145 3.65 10.22 -18.92
CA GLY A 145 2.99 10.80 -20.10
C GLY A 145 3.37 10.09 -21.41
N LEU A 146 3.48 8.76 -21.36
CA LEU A 146 3.79 7.90 -22.51
C LEU A 146 2.50 7.45 -23.22
N SER A 147 2.60 7.20 -24.53
CA SER A 147 1.45 6.74 -25.31
C SER A 147 1.05 5.28 -25.03
N GLU A 148 -0.14 4.91 -25.51
CA GLU A 148 -0.64 3.53 -25.51
C GLU A 148 0.26 2.60 -26.34
N GLU A 149 0.94 3.12 -27.37
CA GLU A 149 1.92 2.34 -28.14
C GLU A 149 3.09 1.90 -27.26
N VAL A 150 3.63 2.80 -26.43
CA VAL A 150 4.70 2.49 -25.47
C VAL A 150 4.20 1.53 -24.39
N GLU A 151 2.97 1.70 -23.92
CA GLU A 151 2.36 0.80 -22.93
C GLU A 151 2.26 -0.63 -23.48
N GLN A 152 1.73 -0.78 -24.70
CA GLN A 152 1.59 -2.08 -25.36
C GLN A 152 2.96 -2.72 -25.62
N LYS A 153 3.94 -1.92 -26.06
CA LYS A 153 5.31 -2.39 -26.28
C LYS A 153 5.98 -2.84 -24.99
N THR A 154 5.73 -2.14 -23.89
CA THR A 154 6.23 -2.53 -22.56
C THR A 154 5.69 -3.89 -22.14
N ARG A 155 4.39 -4.14 -22.33
CA ARG A 155 3.75 -5.42 -22.01
C ARG A 155 4.38 -6.57 -22.80
N GLU A 156 4.56 -6.38 -24.12
CA GLU A 156 5.24 -7.34 -25.00
C GLU A 156 6.65 -7.67 -24.49
N ILE A 157 7.43 -6.65 -24.12
CA ILE A 157 8.79 -6.85 -23.57
C ILE A 157 8.74 -7.68 -22.28
N ILE A 158 7.82 -7.36 -21.36
CA ILE A 158 7.69 -8.09 -20.10
C ILE A 158 7.31 -9.55 -20.37
N GLU A 159 6.33 -9.81 -21.22
CA GLU A 159 5.85 -11.15 -21.56
C GLU A 159 6.96 -12.01 -22.17
N VAL A 160 7.61 -11.52 -23.24
CA VAL A 160 8.69 -12.25 -23.94
C VAL A 160 9.86 -12.57 -23.01
N THR A 161 10.21 -11.64 -22.13
CA THR A 161 11.34 -11.83 -21.20
C THR A 161 10.94 -12.69 -20.00
N ALA A 162 9.67 -12.66 -19.57
CA ALA A 162 9.12 -13.57 -18.56
C ALA A 162 9.13 -15.02 -19.04
N GLU A 163 8.73 -15.29 -20.28
CA GLU A 163 8.76 -16.62 -20.91
C GLU A 163 10.18 -17.22 -20.96
N LYS A 164 11.20 -16.35 -21.04
CA LYS A 164 12.62 -16.73 -20.98
C LYS A 164 13.13 -16.97 -19.55
N GLY A 165 12.25 -16.94 -18.55
CA GLY A 165 12.58 -17.19 -17.14
C GLY A 165 13.32 -16.04 -16.45
N MET A 166 13.38 -14.85 -17.07
CA MET A 166 14.22 -13.75 -16.59
C MET A 166 13.63 -13.01 -15.39
N LEU A 167 12.37 -13.27 -15.04
CA LEU A 167 11.64 -12.59 -13.97
C LEU A 167 12.03 -13.10 -12.56
N SER A 168 12.54 -14.33 -12.48
CA SER A 168 12.84 -15.00 -11.21
C SER A 168 13.89 -14.25 -10.38
N GLY A 169 13.59 -14.01 -9.10
CA GLY A 169 14.48 -13.35 -8.16
C GLY A 169 14.68 -11.85 -8.38
N LYS A 170 13.94 -11.23 -9.31
CA LYS A 170 14.04 -9.79 -9.61
C LYS A 170 12.86 -9.03 -9.02
N SER A 171 13.09 -7.76 -8.66
CA SER A 171 12.02 -6.88 -8.20
C SER A 171 11.04 -6.59 -9.35
N PRO A 172 9.73 -6.86 -9.20
CA PRO A 172 8.74 -6.58 -10.23
C PRO A 172 8.69 -5.12 -10.66
N THR A 173 8.81 -4.20 -9.70
CA THR A 173 8.81 -2.75 -9.96
C THR A 173 9.99 -2.32 -10.83
N GLY A 174 11.20 -2.78 -10.50
CA GLY A 174 12.39 -2.50 -11.31
C GLY A 174 12.36 -3.17 -12.69
N TYR A 175 11.71 -4.34 -12.79
CA TYR A 175 11.54 -5.04 -14.05
C TYR A 175 10.62 -4.29 -15.01
N ALA A 176 9.47 -3.80 -14.50
CA ALA A 176 8.54 -2.97 -15.25
C ALA A 176 9.20 -1.65 -15.68
N ALA A 177 9.91 -0.98 -14.76
CA ALA A 177 10.62 0.26 -15.05
C ALA A 177 11.64 0.11 -16.20
N ALA A 178 12.41 -0.98 -16.19
CA ALA A 178 13.36 -1.27 -17.26
C ALA A 178 12.68 -1.53 -18.61
N ALA A 179 11.56 -2.25 -18.60
CA ALA A 179 10.79 -2.53 -19.81
C ALA A 179 10.17 -1.25 -20.39
N ILE A 180 9.69 -0.34 -19.52
CA ILE A 180 9.18 0.98 -19.93
C ILE A 180 10.30 1.81 -20.56
N TYR A 181 11.47 1.85 -19.93
CA TYR A 181 12.61 2.55 -20.51
C TYR A 181 12.99 1.98 -21.88
N ALA A 182 13.05 0.65 -22.02
CA ALA A 182 13.28 -0.01 -23.30
C ALA A 182 12.23 0.35 -24.36
N ALA A 183 10.95 0.22 -24.02
CA ALA A 183 9.83 0.55 -24.91
C ALA A 183 9.86 2.02 -25.35
N SER A 184 10.14 2.93 -24.42
CA SER A 184 10.24 4.37 -24.71
C SER A 184 11.30 4.70 -25.76
N LEU A 185 12.41 3.94 -25.77
CA LEU A 185 13.46 4.08 -26.79
C LEU A 185 13.02 3.50 -28.14
N LEU A 186 12.38 2.33 -28.13
CA LEU A 186 11.94 1.62 -29.34
C LEU A 186 10.81 2.37 -30.08
N CYS A 187 9.91 3.02 -29.35
CA CYS A 187 8.82 3.82 -29.89
C CYS A 187 9.20 5.30 -30.12
N ASN A 188 10.48 5.67 -29.91
CA ASN A 188 10.98 7.03 -30.07
C ASN A 188 10.29 8.10 -29.17
N GLU A 189 9.75 7.69 -28.02
CA GLU A 189 9.20 8.53 -26.95
C GLU A 189 10.15 8.59 -25.75
N LYS A 190 11.37 9.08 -26.00
CA LYS A 190 12.50 8.92 -25.08
C LYS A 190 12.23 9.51 -23.70
N LYS A 191 12.45 8.69 -22.67
CA LYS A 191 12.60 9.11 -21.27
C LYS A 191 14.01 8.83 -20.78
N THR A 192 14.49 9.64 -19.86
CA THR A 192 15.76 9.39 -19.18
C THR A 192 15.59 8.26 -18.16
N GLN A 193 16.68 7.55 -17.86
CA GLN A 193 16.67 6.53 -16.79
C GLN A 193 16.25 7.14 -15.44
N ARG A 194 16.63 8.41 -15.21
CA ARG A 194 16.25 9.14 -14.00
C ARG A 194 14.74 9.38 -13.91
N GLU A 195 14.10 9.86 -14.97
CA GLU A 195 12.64 10.08 -14.98
C GLU A 195 11.89 8.78 -14.67
N VAL A 196 12.31 7.67 -15.27
CA VAL A 196 11.68 6.36 -15.04
C VAL A 196 11.98 5.83 -13.63
N ALA A 197 13.20 6.05 -13.13
CA ALA A 197 13.62 5.68 -11.77
C ALA A 197 12.81 6.40 -10.70
N ASP A 198 12.59 7.71 -10.88
CA ASP A 198 11.84 8.56 -9.96
C ASP A 198 10.37 8.09 -9.86
N VAL A 199 9.72 7.79 -11.00
CA VAL A 199 8.33 7.27 -11.03
C VAL A 199 8.22 5.87 -10.41
N ALA A 200 9.18 4.99 -10.69
CA ALA A 200 9.15 3.62 -10.21
C ALA A 200 9.72 3.45 -8.80
N GLN A 201 10.25 4.50 -8.16
CA GLN A 201 10.93 4.45 -6.87
C GLN A 201 12.05 3.40 -6.84
N VAL A 202 12.87 3.36 -7.90
CA VAL A 202 14.04 2.47 -8.03
C VAL A 202 15.29 3.25 -8.38
N THR A 203 16.46 2.62 -8.32
CA THR A 203 17.70 3.30 -8.72
C THR A 203 17.92 3.25 -10.23
N GLU A 204 18.56 4.26 -10.80
CA GLU A 204 18.97 4.25 -12.22
C GLU A 204 19.82 3.03 -12.58
N VAL A 205 20.65 2.56 -11.65
CA VAL A 205 21.48 1.36 -11.83
C VAL A 205 20.60 0.11 -11.98
N THR A 206 19.51 0.01 -11.22
CA THR A 206 18.52 -1.07 -11.36
C THR A 206 17.93 -1.07 -12.76
N ILE A 207 17.52 0.09 -13.28
CA ILE A 207 16.97 0.23 -14.63
C ILE A 207 18.02 -0.19 -15.67
N ARG A 208 19.24 0.36 -15.58
CA ARG A 208 20.33 0.11 -16.53
C ARG A 208 20.65 -1.38 -16.69
N ASN A 209 20.84 -2.08 -15.57
CA ASN A 209 21.20 -3.51 -15.59
C ASN A 209 20.07 -4.37 -16.16
N ARG A 210 18.82 -4.05 -15.83
CA ARG A 210 17.65 -4.83 -16.27
C ARG A 210 17.30 -4.56 -17.72
N TYR A 211 17.44 -3.30 -18.15
CA TYR A 211 17.28 -2.88 -19.55
C TYR A 211 18.25 -3.65 -20.46
N GLN A 212 19.53 -3.72 -20.10
CA GLN A 212 20.54 -4.44 -20.89
C GLN A 212 20.16 -5.91 -21.07
N GLU A 213 19.82 -6.59 -19.98
CA GLU A 213 19.37 -7.98 -20.04
C GLU A 213 18.13 -8.17 -20.92
N GLN A 214 17.12 -7.31 -20.77
CA GLN A 214 15.87 -7.39 -21.54
C GLN A 214 16.11 -7.18 -23.05
N ILE A 215 16.93 -6.20 -23.42
CA ILE A 215 17.28 -5.90 -24.82
C ILE A 215 18.11 -7.03 -25.45
N GLU A 216 19.10 -7.56 -24.72
CA GLU A 216 19.87 -8.73 -25.15
C GLU A 216 18.95 -9.93 -25.41
N ALA A 217 18.00 -10.17 -24.52
CA ALA A 217 17.02 -11.23 -24.67
C ALA A 217 16.09 -11.01 -25.88
N LEU A 218 15.80 -9.76 -26.27
CA LEU A 218 15.00 -9.46 -27.45
C LEU A 218 15.79 -9.55 -28.77
N GLY A 219 17.12 -9.71 -28.71
CA GLY A 219 17.98 -9.73 -29.90
C GLY A 219 18.05 -8.37 -30.61
N ILE A 220 17.77 -7.30 -29.89
CA ILE A 220 17.84 -5.92 -30.39
C ILE A 220 19.25 -5.41 -30.05
N HIS A 221 20.01 -4.99 -31.06
CA HIS A 221 21.38 -4.46 -30.92
C HIS A 221 21.41 -2.96 -31.19
#